data_AF-A0A3S0GG57-F1
#
_entry.id   AF-A0A3S0GG57-F1
#
_cell.length_a   1.000
_cell.length_b   1.000
_cell.length_c   1.000
_cell.angle_alpha   90.00
_cell.angle_beta   90.00
_cell.angle_gamma   90.00
#
_symmetry.space_group_name_H-M   'P 1'
#
loop_
_entity.id
_entity.type
_entity.pdbx_description
1 polymer ?
#
loop_
_entity_poly.entity_id
_entity_poly.type
_entity_poly.pdbx_seq_one_letter_code
_entity_poly.pdbx_strand_id
1 'polypeptide(L)'
;MADPHILRALGRAWAWRRRLESGEATTLQDIARAENVTDRYVSRIMRLAYLSPNVLERLLLWRVPPSVSVNDLIKASCLPWAEQMGRVFEGQRDACEVGCI
;
A
#
# COMPACT_ATOMS: atom_id res chain seq x y z
N MET A 1 13.52 -8.55 -3.43
CA MET A 1 12.77 -8.86 -2.18
C MET A 1 11.84 -7.69 -1.90
N ALA A 2 10.54 -7.90 -1.74
CA ALA A 2 9.62 -6.81 -1.38
C ALA A 2 10.02 -6.18 -0.03
N ASP A 3 9.93 -4.86 0.07
CA ASP A 3 10.34 -4.11 1.25
C ASP A 3 9.44 -4.49 2.45
N PRO A 4 9.99 -5.01 3.57
CA PRO A 4 9.22 -5.37 4.75
C PRO A 4 8.39 -4.23 5.34
N HIS A 5 8.83 -2.97 5.17
CA HIS A 5 8.10 -1.80 5.62
C HIS A 5 6.80 -1.59 4.83
N ILE A 6 6.83 -1.81 3.51
CA ILE A 6 5.65 -1.72 2.64
C ILE A 6 4.62 -2.77 3.02
N LEU A 7 5.07 -4.01 3.23
CA LEU A 7 4.19 -5.11 3.63
C LEU A 7 3.55 -4.86 5.01
N ARG A 8 4.30 -4.33 5.97
CA ARG A 8 3.75 -3.93 7.28
C ARG A 8 2.73 -2.79 7.15
N ALA A 9 3.01 -1.79 6.31
CA ALA A 9 2.09 -0.69 6.06
C ALA A 9 0.78 -1.16 5.44
N LEU A 10 0.84 -2.07 4.47
CA LEU A 10 -0.34 -2.73 3.88
C LEU A 10 -1.11 -3.53 4.95
N GLY A 11 -0.42 -4.36 5.72
CA GLY A 11 -1.04 -5.14 6.80
C GLY A 11 -1.78 -4.25 7.81
N ARG A 12 -1.18 -3.13 8.22
CA ARG A 12 -1.82 -2.13 9.10
C ARG A 12 -3.04 -1.50 8.46
N ALA A 13 -2.94 -1.07 7.20
CA ALA A 13 -4.05 -0.46 6.47
C ALA A 13 -5.29 -1.38 6.45
N TRP A 14 -5.09 -2.66 6.16
CA TRP A 14 -6.14 -3.67 6.14
C TRP A 14 -6.67 -4.03 7.53
N ALA A 15 -5.79 -4.13 8.52
CA ALA A 15 -6.20 -4.36 9.91
C ALA A 15 -7.10 -3.23 10.43
N TRP A 16 -6.71 -1.98 10.20
CA TRP A 16 -7.50 -0.81 10.61
C TRP A 16 -8.83 -0.71 9.87
N ARG A 17 -8.84 -1.01 8.57
CA ARG A 17 -10.10 -1.12 7.81
C ARG A 17 -11.04 -2.15 8.42
N ARG A 18 -10.52 -3.34 8.75
CA ARG A 18 -11.31 -4.40 9.40
C ARG A 18 -11.85 -3.96 10.76
N ARG A 19 -11.08 -3.21 11.55
CA ARG A 19 -11.52 -2.67 12.86
C ARG A 19 -12.67 -1.66 12.73
N LEU A 20 -12.67 -0.84 11.66
CA LEU A 20 -13.82 0.02 11.36
C LEU A 20 -15.02 -0.79 10.90
N GLU A 21 -14.82 -1.79 10.02
CA GLU A 21 -15.88 -2.64 9.51
C GLU A 21 -16.52 -3.53 10.61
N SER A 22 -15.74 -3.97 11.60
CA SER A 22 -16.23 -4.74 12.74
C SER A 22 -16.87 -3.88 13.84
N GLY A 23 -16.79 -2.55 13.74
CA GLY A 23 -17.24 -1.63 14.78
C GLY A 23 -16.35 -1.59 16.04
N GLU A 24 -15.17 -2.22 16.01
CA GLU A 24 -14.20 -2.16 17.11
C GLU A 24 -13.60 -0.75 17.26
N ALA A 25 -13.46 -0.04 16.15
CA ALA A 25 -13.14 1.38 16.13
C ALA A 25 -14.28 2.13 15.42
N THR A 26 -14.70 3.27 15.99
CA THR A 26 -15.79 4.07 15.39
C THR A 26 -15.22 5.17 14.49
N THR A 27 -14.01 5.64 14.79
CA THR A 27 -13.37 6.75 14.09
C THR A 27 -11.88 6.49 13.80
N LEU A 28 -11.32 7.26 12.86
CA LEU A 28 -9.87 7.29 12.62
C LEU A 28 -9.08 7.76 13.85
N GLN A 29 -9.69 8.59 14.70
CA GLN A 29 -9.11 9.06 15.96
C GLN A 29 -8.95 7.91 16.98
N ASP A 30 -9.93 7.00 17.04
CA ASP A 30 -9.85 5.82 17.92
C ASP A 30 -8.67 4.93 17.52
N ILE A 31 -8.49 4.71 16.21
CA ILE A 31 -7.35 3.98 15.66
C ILE A 31 -6.03 4.70 15.98
N ALA A 32 -5.99 6.03 15.76
CA ALA A 32 -4.81 6.84 16.03
C ALA A 32 -4.38 6.75 17.50
N ARG A 33 -5.36 6.84 18.43
CA ARG A 33 -5.13 6.69 19.86
C ARG A 33 -4.67 5.28 20.25
N ALA A 34 -5.28 4.25 19.68
CA ALA A 34 -4.92 2.86 19.96
C ALA A 34 -3.50 2.51 19.50
N GLU A 35 -3.06 3.08 18.37
CA GLU A 35 -1.75 2.82 17.76
C GLU A 35 -0.67 3.85 18.19
N ASN A 36 -1.04 4.84 19.00
CA ASN A 36 -0.19 5.97 19.40
C ASN A 36 0.46 6.70 18.20
N VAL A 37 -0.36 6.98 17.17
CA VAL A 37 0.04 7.70 15.97
C VAL A 37 -0.89 8.90 15.73
N THR A 38 -0.56 9.74 14.76
CA THR A 38 -1.43 10.87 14.38
C THR A 38 -2.55 10.42 13.45
N ASP A 39 -3.72 11.05 13.56
CA ASP A 39 -4.85 10.83 12.64
C ASP A 39 -4.45 11.01 11.15
N ARG A 40 -3.61 12.01 10.87
CA ARG A 40 -3.05 12.23 9.53
C ARG A 40 -2.22 11.04 9.04
N TYR A 41 -1.48 10.37 9.92
CA TYR A 41 -0.73 9.16 9.58
C TYR A 41 -1.68 7.98 9.31
N VAL A 42 -2.69 7.79 10.17
CA VAL A 42 -3.73 6.76 9.96
C VAL A 42 -4.38 6.95 8.60
N SER A 43 -4.90 8.14 8.32
CA SER A 43 -5.54 8.50 7.06
C SER A 43 -4.65 8.20 5.85
N ARG A 44 -3.35 8.47 5.94
CA ARG A 44 -2.39 8.21 4.84
C ARG A 44 -2.18 6.72 4.59
N ILE A 45 -1.99 5.92 5.64
CA ILE A 45 -1.75 4.48 5.51
C ILE A 45 -3.04 3.76 5.12
N MET A 46 -4.19 4.18 5.65
CA MET A 46 -5.51 3.62 5.32
C MET A 46 -5.77 3.62 3.80
N ARG A 47 -5.30 4.64 3.09
CA ARG A 47 -5.42 4.73 1.63
C ARG A 47 -4.77 3.56 0.88
N LEU A 48 -3.73 2.95 1.45
CA LEU A 48 -3.10 1.76 0.87
C LEU A 48 -4.04 0.55 0.81
N ALA A 49 -5.06 0.48 1.68
CA ALA A 49 -6.07 -0.57 1.62
C ALA A 49 -7.03 -0.44 0.42
N TYR A 50 -7.01 0.70 -0.28
CA TYR A 50 -7.84 1.00 -1.46
C TYR A 50 -7.06 0.94 -2.79
N LEU A 51 -5.84 0.41 -2.75
CA LEU A 51 -5.10 0.10 -3.97
C LEU A 51 -5.88 -0.92 -4.82
N SER A 52 -5.67 -0.85 -6.14
CA SER A 52 -6.28 -1.79 -7.07
C SER A 52 -5.89 -3.23 -6.73
N PRO A 53 -6.80 -4.20 -6.94
CA PRO A 53 -6.52 -5.60 -6.67
C PRO A 53 -5.31 -6.11 -7.46
N ASN A 54 -5.09 -5.62 -8.69
CA ASN A 54 -3.92 -5.96 -9.50
C ASN A 54 -2.60 -5.53 -8.85
N VAL A 55 -2.54 -4.33 -8.26
CA VAL A 55 -1.34 -3.85 -7.56
C VAL A 55 -1.09 -4.70 -6.32
N LEU A 56 -2.14 -4.95 -5.53
CA LEU A 56 -2.05 -5.78 -4.33
C LEU A 56 -1.60 -7.21 -4.64
N GLU A 57 -2.13 -7.80 -5.71
CA GLU A 57 -1.74 -9.12 -6.18
C GLU A 57 -0.25 -9.17 -6.51
N ARG A 58 0.27 -8.19 -7.26
CA ARG A 58 1.69 -8.10 -7.59
C ARG A 58 2.59 -7.89 -6.38
N LEU A 59 2.15 -7.09 -5.41
CA LEU A 59 2.92 -6.84 -4.18
C LEU A 59 2.92 -8.06 -3.23
N LEU A 60 1.77 -8.73 -3.07
CA LEU A 60 1.57 -9.75 -2.04
C LEU A 60 1.81 -11.17 -2.56
N LEU A 61 1.23 -11.55 -3.70
CA LEU A 61 1.34 -12.90 -4.26
C LEU A 61 2.65 -13.05 -5.03
N TRP A 62 2.90 -12.13 -5.96
CA TRP A 62 4.08 -12.19 -6.81
C TRP A 62 5.35 -11.63 -6.16
N ARG A 63 5.21 -11.02 -4.96
CA ARG A 63 6.30 -10.39 -4.19
C ARG A 63 7.18 -9.46 -5.03
N VAL A 64 6.58 -8.83 -6.05
CA VAL A 64 7.26 -7.88 -6.92
C VAL A 64 7.53 -6.63 -6.11
N PRO A 65 8.81 -6.23 -5.91
CA PRO A 65 9.10 -4.99 -5.23
C PRO A 65 8.53 -3.83 -6.06
N PRO A 66 7.83 -2.86 -5.45
CA PRO A 66 7.43 -1.67 -6.16
C PRO A 66 8.68 -0.86 -6.52
N SER A 67 8.66 -0.17 -7.66
CA SER A 67 9.73 0.73 -8.07
C SER A 67 9.64 2.11 -7.37
N VAL A 68 8.74 2.24 -6.39
CA VAL A 68 8.35 3.50 -5.76
C VAL A 68 8.29 3.38 -4.24
N SER A 69 8.42 4.51 -3.55
CA SER A 69 8.35 4.58 -2.09
C SER A 69 6.92 4.34 -1.55
N VAL A 70 6.78 4.06 -0.25
CA VAL A 70 5.46 4.02 0.42
C VAL A 70 4.67 5.31 0.19
N ASN A 71 5.34 6.46 0.20
CA ASN A 71 4.66 7.75 0.00
C ASN A 71 4.10 7.88 -1.42
N ASP A 72 4.81 7.35 -2.41
CA ASP A 72 4.36 7.35 -3.80
C ASP A 72 3.28 6.29 -4.05
N LEU A 73 3.31 5.16 -3.34
CA LEU A 73 2.19 4.21 -3.28
C LEU A 73 0.92 4.86 -2.72
N ILE A 74 1.05 5.67 -1.66
CA ILE A 74 -0.08 6.44 -1.12
C ILE A 74 -0.59 7.44 -2.17
N LYS A 75 0.28 8.11 -2.91
CA LYS A 75 -0.16 8.99 -4.02
C LYS A 75 -0.83 8.19 -5.14
N ALA A 76 -0.30 7.02 -5.49
CA ALA A 76 -0.87 6.15 -6.51
C ALA A 76 -2.27 5.66 -6.13
N SER A 77 -2.55 5.47 -4.84
CA SER A 77 -3.90 5.11 -4.38
C SER A 77 -4.97 6.16 -4.69
N CYS A 78 -4.58 7.41 -4.96
CA CYS A 78 -5.50 8.48 -5.41
C CYS A 78 -5.76 8.46 -6.93
N LEU A 79 -4.99 7.69 -7.72
CA LEU A 79 -5.16 7.58 -9.16
C LEU A 79 -6.22 6.53 -9.51
N PRO A 80 -6.86 6.63 -10.69
CA PRO A 80 -7.73 5.58 -11.22
C PRO A 80 -6.99 4.24 -11.24
N TRP A 81 -7.69 3.15 -10.91
CA TRP A 81 -7.09 1.80 -10.84
C TRP A 81 -6.33 1.39 -12.10
N ALA A 82 -6.78 1.85 -13.28
CA ALA A 82 -6.12 1.61 -14.56
C ALA A 82 -4.68 2.18 -14.62
N GLU A 83 -4.43 3.30 -13.96
CA GLU A 83 -3.13 4.00 -13.98
C GLU A 83 -2.19 3.56 -12.84
N GLN A 84 -2.74 2.94 -11.80
CA GLN A 84 -1.95 2.55 -10.62
C GLN A 84 -0.85 1.54 -10.95
N MET A 85 -1.14 0.57 -11.81
CA MET A 85 -0.18 -0.46 -12.21
C MET A 85 1.05 0.13 -12.89
N GLY A 86 0.83 1.06 -13.83
CA GLY A 86 1.91 1.83 -14.44
C GLY A 86 2.68 2.55 -13.35
N ARG A 87 2.03 3.43 -12.59
CA ARG A 87 2.74 4.27 -11.61
C ARG A 87 3.55 3.49 -10.56
N VAL A 88 3.07 2.35 -10.09
CA VAL A 88 3.72 1.57 -9.01
C VAL A 88 4.90 0.74 -9.52
N PHE A 89 4.86 0.29 -10.78
CA PHE A 89 5.83 -0.67 -11.33
C PHE A 89 6.57 -0.16 -12.59
N GLU A 90 6.37 1.09 -13.02
CA GLU A 90 6.90 1.62 -14.28
C GLU A 90 8.43 1.48 -14.42
N GLY A 91 9.15 1.69 -13.31
CA GLY A 91 10.62 1.61 -13.26
C GLY A 91 11.17 0.19 -13.22
N GLN A 92 10.32 -0.85 -13.27
CA GLN A 92 10.72 -2.25 -13.29
C GLN A 92 10.93 -2.79 -14.73
N ARG A 93 10.51 -2.03 -15.76
CA ARG A 93 10.63 -2.45 -17.17
C ARG A 93 12.09 -2.60 -17.63
N ASP A 94 13.03 -1.92 -16.98
CA ASP A 94 14.44 -1.91 -17.39
C ASP A 94 15.29 -3.01 -16.74
N ALA A 95 14.75 -3.81 -15.82
CA ALA A 95 15.52 -4.84 -15.11
C ALA A 95 15.55 -6.20 -15.81
N CYS A 96 14.78 -6.40 -16.89
CA CYS A 96 14.74 -7.67 -17.63
C CYS A 96 15.63 -7.71 -18.89
N GLU A 97 16.31 -6.62 -19.27
CA GLU A 97 17.14 -6.58 -20.48
C GLU A 97 18.66 -6.66 -20.27
N VAL A 98 19.16 -6.78 -19.03
CA VAL A 98 20.59 -6.96 -18.75
C VAL A 98 20.83 -8.22 -17.92
N GLY A 99 20.64 -9.37 -18.55
CA GLY A 99 20.93 -10.66 -17.93
C GLY A 99 20.86 -11.87 -18.88
N CYS A 100 20.91 -11.64 -20.19
CA CYS A 100 21.16 -12.68 -21.18
C CYS A 100 22.43 -12.27 -21.92
N ILE A 101 23.57 -12.84 -21.50
CA ILE A 101 24.77 -13.25 -22.25
C ILE A 101 25.79 -13.72 -21.21
#